data_AF-A0A554IAE7-F1
#
_entry.id   AF-A0A554IAE7-F1
#
_cell.length_a   1.000
_cell.length_b   1.000
_cell.length_c   1.000
_cell.angle_alpha   90.00
_cell.angle_beta   90.00
_cell.angle_gamma   90.00
#
_symmetry.space_group_name_H-M   'P 1'
#
loop_
_entity.id
_entity.type
_entity.pdbx_description
1 polymer ?
#
loop_
_entity_poly.entity_id
_entity_poly.type
_entity_poly.pdbx_seq_one_letter_code
_entity_poly.pdbx_strand_id
1 'polypeptide(L)'
;MGVYFQFVTLKKVAEDTKTPPSPQGGKDVEENKVLAAISYLWIISLVILLIKKESPFAKFHAKQGLILWIASVVCWIIPVVGWILNLVIFIFIVIGFIQAMSGKWWKVPGVGQLAEKIKI
;
A
#
# COMPACT_ATOMS: atom_id res chain seq x y z
N MET A 1 -46.42 10.12 -9.24
CA MET A 1 -45.19 9.29 -9.31
C MET A 1 -44.01 9.99 -9.99
N GLY A 2 -44.19 10.74 -11.08
CA GLY A 2 -43.07 11.29 -11.88
C GLY A 2 -42.18 12.35 -11.21
N VAL A 3 -42.75 13.24 -10.39
CA VAL A 3 -41.97 14.31 -9.73
C VAL A 3 -41.04 13.76 -8.64
N TYR A 4 -41.53 12.80 -7.85
CA TYR A 4 -40.70 12.12 -6.83
C TYR A 4 -39.52 11.37 -7.45
N PHE A 5 -39.75 10.71 -8.59
CA PHE A 5 -38.71 10.03 -9.34
C PHE A 5 -37.64 11.01 -9.86
N GLN A 6 -38.07 12.16 -10.38
CA GLN A 6 -37.15 13.24 -10.81
C GLN A 6 -36.29 13.75 -9.64
N PHE A 7 -36.87 13.97 -8.46
CA PHE A 7 -36.14 14.43 -7.27
C PHE A 7 -35.15 13.39 -6.73
N VAL A 8 -35.51 12.10 -6.74
CA VAL A 8 -34.61 11.00 -6.37
C VAL A 8 -33.44 10.90 -7.36
N THR A 9 -33.72 11.02 -8.66
CA THR A 9 -32.69 11.05 -9.70
C THR A 9 -31.78 12.26 -9.55
N LEU A 10 -32.31 13.45 -9.28
CA LEU A 10 -31.50 14.66 -9.09
C LEU A 10 -30.63 14.61 -7.84
N LYS A 11 -31.11 14.02 -6.73
CA LYS A 11 -30.26 13.79 -5.54
C LYS A 11 -29.14 12.79 -5.84
N LYS A 12 -29.43 11.70 -6.56
CA LYS A 12 -28.43 10.71 -6.95
C LYS A 12 -27.36 11.28 -7.88
N VAL A 13 -27.77 12.13 -8.83
CA VAL A 13 -26.86 12.87 -9.71
C VAL A 13 -26.02 13.89 -8.93
N ALA A 14 -26.61 14.61 -7.97
CA ALA A 14 -25.88 15.55 -7.12
C ALA A 14 -24.85 14.86 -6.20
N GLU A 15 -25.13 13.63 -5.76
CA GLU A 15 -24.23 12.81 -4.95
C GLU A 15 -23.06 12.24 -5.78
N ASP A 16 -23.31 11.86 -7.04
CA ASP A 16 -22.28 11.44 -8.02
C ASP A 16 -21.39 12.60 -8.50
N THR A 17 -21.85 13.86 -8.42
CA THR A 17 -21.09 15.04 -8.89
C THR A 17 -20.08 15.62 -7.88
N LYS A 18 -19.88 15.01 -6.70
CA LYS A 18 -18.77 15.38 -5.80
C LYS A 18 -17.45 14.77 -6.28
N THR A 19 -16.98 15.26 -7.43
CA THR A 19 -15.70 14.97 -8.12
C THR A 19 -15.47 13.51 -8.53
N PRO A 20 -15.04 13.25 -9.79
CA PRO A 20 -14.76 11.90 -10.24
C PRO A 20 -13.51 11.37 -9.53
N PRO A 21 -13.52 10.16 -8.94
CA PRO A 21 -12.30 9.56 -8.43
C PRO A 21 -11.37 9.29 -9.62
N SER A 22 -10.22 9.97 -9.64
CA SER A 22 -9.11 9.55 -10.50
C SER A 22 -8.67 8.13 -10.10
N PRO A 23 -8.13 7.30 -11.01
CA PRO A 23 -8.41 5.86 -11.05
C PRO A 23 -7.87 4.97 -9.92
N GLN A 24 -7.20 5.51 -8.90
CA GLN A 24 -6.72 4.76 -7.73
C GLN A 24 -6.64 5.58 -6.41
N GLY A 25 -7.22 6.78 -6.32
CA GLY A 25 -7.09 7.65 -5.13
C GLY A 25 -8.37 7.73 -4.30
N GLY A 26 -8.61 6.74 -3.43
CA GLY A 26 -9.68 6.80 -2.42
C GLY A 26 -9.26 7.58 -1.18
N LYS A 27 -10.23 8.01 -0.35
CA LYS A 27 -10.00 8.71 0.94
C LYS A 27 -8.94 8.02 1.83
N ASP A 28 -8.95 6.69 1.89
CA ASP A 28 -7.95 5.89 2.60
C ASP A 28 -6.51 6.13 2.09
N VAL A 29 -6.32 6.21 0.78
CA VAL A 29 -5.01 6.42 0.14
C VAL A 29 -4.48 7.79 0.51
N GLU A 30 -5.30 8.84 0.41
CA GLU A 30 -4.89 10.21 0.74
C GLU A 30 -4.47 10.35 2.20
N GLU A 31 -5.26 9.78 3.11
CA GLU A 31 -5.02 9.84 4.55
C GLU A 31 -3.81 9.00 5.00
N ASN A 32 -3.51 7.89 4.31
CA ASN A 32 -2.54 6.91 4.78
C ASN A 32 -1.28 6.74 3.91
N LYS A 33 -1.17 7.40 2.75
CA LYS A 33 -0.02 7.22 1.83
C LYS A 33 1.36 7.46 2.43
N VAL A 34 1.48 8.43 3.33
CA VAL A 34 2.75 8.72 4.01
C VAL A 34 3.14 7.55 4.92
N LEU A 35 2.19 7.01 5.69
CA LEU A 35 2.44 5.88 6.57
C LEU A 35 2.63 4.58 5.78
N ALA A 36 1.93 4.41 4.67
CA ALA A 36 2.17 3.34 3.72
C ALA A 36 3.60 3.39 3.15
N ALA A 37 4.12 4.57 2.82
CA ALA A 37 5.50 4.72 2.35
C ALA A 37 6.52 4.43 3.46
N ILE A 38 6.33 5.01 4.65
CA ILE A 38 7.17 4.76 5.83
C ILE A 38 7.22 3.26 6.18
N SER A 39 6.18 2.50 5.87
CA SER A 39 6.17 1.05 6.10
C SER A 39 7.23 0.26 5.32
N TYR A 40 7.91 0.86 4.33
CA TYR A 40 9.09 0.27 3.69
C TYR A 40 10.39 0.47 4.47
N LEU A 41 10.39 1.26 5.55
CA LEU A 41 11.55 1.48 6.40
C LEU A 41 11.72 0.36 7.44
N TRP A 42 12.13 -0.82 6.95
CA TRP A 42 12.61 -1.92 7.76
C TRP A 42 11.57 -2.40 8.80
N ILE A 43 11.95 -2.53 10.08
CA ILE A 43 11.06 -2.98 11.18
C ILE A 43 9.79 -2.11 11.36
N ILE A 44 9.78 -0.87 10.87
CA ILE A 44 8.61 0.02 10.94
C ILE A 44 7.42 -0.57 10.16
N SER A 45 7.67 -1.40 9.14
CA SER A 45 6.65 -2.21 8.46
C SER A 45 5.69 -2.91 9.42
N LEU A 46 6.24 -3.58 10.45
CA LEU A 46 5.47 -4.31 11.45
C LEU A 46 4.63 -3.36 12.30
N VAL A 47 5.19 -2.22 12.70
CA VAL A 47 4.49 -1.21 13.48
C VAL A 47 3.28 -0.68 12.71
N ILE A 48 3.46 -0.31 11.44
CA ILE A 48 2.35 0.18 10.59
C ILE A 48 1.27 -0.89 10.43
N LEU A 49 1.66 -2.15 10.23
CA LEU A 49 0.73 -3.26 10.08
C LEU A 49 -0.13 -3.48 11.34
N LEU A 50 0.43 -3.22 12.53
CA LEU A 50 -0.27 -3.37 13.80
C LEU A 50 -1.16 -2.17 14.15
N ILE A 51 -0.80 -0.95 13.75
CA ILE A 51 -1.56 0.27 14.13
C ILE A 51 -2.58 0.70 13.06
N LYS A 52 -2.33 0.45 11.76
CA LYS A 52 -3.21 0.84 10.65
C LYS A 52 -4.12 -0.31 10.22
N LYS A 53 -4.88 -0.86 11.18
CA LYS A 53 -5.76 -2.00 10.94
C LYS A 53 -6.93 -1.71 9.99
N GLU A 54 -7.39 -0.46 9.96
CA GLU A 54 -8.54 -0.02 9.17
C GLU A 54 -8.16 0.55 7.80
N SER A 55 -6.87 0.59 7.45
CA SER A 55 -6.39 1.09 6.16
C SER A 55 -5.93 -0.05 5.28
N PRO A 56 -6.76 -0.49 4.30
CA PRO A 56 -6.33 -1.44 3.28
C PRO A 56 -5.04 -1.00 2.57
N PHE A 57 -4.88 0.30 2.28
CA PHE A 57 -3.71 0.82 1.58
C PHE A 57 -2.44 0.72 2.41
N ALA A 58 -2.49 1.15 3.68
CA ALA A 58 -1.35 1.03 4.57
C ALA A 58 -0.98 -0.44 4.81
N LYS A 59 -1.96 -1.32 5.02
CA LYS A 59 -1.71 -2.77 5.18
C LYS A 59 -1.04 -3.37 3.96
N PHE A 60 -1.47 -3.00 2.76
CA PHE A 60 -0.93 -3.53 1.52
C PHE A 60 0.56 -3.23 1.36
N HIS A 61 0.98 -1.99 1.60
CA HIS A 61 2.40 -1.63 1.56
C HIS A 61 3.17 -2.18 2.76
N ALA A 62 2.57 -2.18 3.96
CA ALA A 62 3.23 -2.68 5.17
C ALA A 62 3.52 -4.19 5.11
N LYS A 63 2.62 -5.01 4.53
CA LYS A 63 2.88 -6.45 4.32
C LYS A 63 4.06 -6.68 3.38
N GLN A 64 4.21 -5.86 2.33
CA GLN A 64 5.34 -5.95 1.41
C GLN A 64 6.64 -5.48 2.06
N GLY A 65 6.60 -4.38 2.82
CA GLY A 65 7.72 -3.89 3.62
C GLY A 65 8.20 -4.93 4.64
N LEU A 66 7.27 -5.62 5.31
CA LEU A 66 7.57 -6.69 6.27
C LEU A 66 8.31 -7.85 5.62
N ILE A 67 7.87 -8.31 4.45
CA ILE A 67 8.55 -9.38 3.71
C ILE A 67 9.94 -8.94 3.27
N LEU A 68 10.08 -7.73 2.72
CA LEU A 68 11.37 -7.20 2.29
C LEU A 68 12.35 -7.04 3.47
N TRP A 69 11.84 -6.62 4.63
CA TRP A 69 12.63 -6.55 5.86
C TRP A 69 13.12 -7.94 6.30
N ILE A 70 12.23 -8.93 6.39
CA ILE A 70 12.60 -10.30 6.74
C ILE A 70 13.62 -10.87 5.74
N ALA A 71 13.39 -10.68 4.44
CA ALA A 71 14.32 -11.11 3.39
C ALA A 71 15.70 -10.44 3.54
N SER A 72 15.73 -9.14 3.87
CA SER A 72 16.96 -8.39 4.11
C SER A 72 17.76 -8.99 5.27
N VAL A 73 17.10 -9.28 6.40
CA VAL A 73 17.72 -9.90 7.59
C VAL A 73 18.30 -11.27 7.27
N VAL A 74 17.57 -12.11 6.53
CA VAL A 74 18.09 -13.44 6.11
C VAL A 74 19.31 -13.29 5.20
N CYS A 75 19.27 -12.36 4.24
CA CYS A 75 20.39 -12.10 3.33
C CYS A 75 21.63 -11.57 4.05
N TRP A 76 21.48 -10.86 5.18
CA TRP A 76 22.62 -10.36 5.96
C TRP A 76 23.51 -11.47 6.54
N ILE A 77 22.99 -12.69 6.72
CA ILE A 77 23.71 -13.83 7.29
C ILE A 77 24.67 -14.47 6.25
N ILE A 78 24.44 -14.27 4.95
CA ILE A 78 25.22 -14.88 3.87
C ILE A 78 26.24 -13.84 3.34
N PRO A 79 27.55 -13.96 3.64
CA PRO A 79 28.54 -12.99 3.18
C PRO A 79 28.63 -12.92 1.66
N VAL A 80 29.01 -11.74 1.14
CA VAL A 80 29.18 -11.45 -0.30
C VAL A 80 27.88 -11.56 -1.10
N VAL A 81 27.34 -12.77 -1.31
CA VAL A 81 26.13 -13.01 -2.11
C VAL A 81 24.92 -12.35 -1.47
N GLY A 82 24.71 -12.54 -0.16
CA GLY A 82 23.60 -11.93 0.55
C GLY A 82 23.68 -10.41 0.62
N TRP A 83 24.88 -9.84 0.61
CA TRP A 83 25.07 -8.39 0.55
C TRP A 83 24.70 -7.82 -0.82
N ILE A 84 25.08 -8.50 -1.90
CA ILE A 84 24.67 -8.14 -3.27
C ILE A 84 23.15 -8.24 -3.41
N LEU A 85 22.53 -9.31 -2.90
CA LEU A 85 21.06 -9.44 -2.91
C LEU A 85 20.38 -8.35 -2.08
N ASN A 86 20.98 -7.90 -0.98
CA ASN A 86 20.47 -6.78 -0.18
C ASN A 86 20.42 -5.46 -0.98
N LEU A 87 21.31 -5.26 -1.96
CA LEU A 87 21.22 -4.10 -2.86
C LEU A 87 19.97 -4.17 -3.75
N VAL A 88 19.61 -5.36 -4.24
CA VAL A 88 18.39 -5.57 -5.02
C VAL A 88 17.14 -5.36 -4.15
N ILE A 89 17.15 -5.88 -2.91
CA ILE A 89 16.08 -5.64 -1.94
C ILE A 89 15.93 -4.14 -1.66
N PHE A 90 17.04 -3.41 -1.50
CA PHE A 90 17.03 -1.98 -1.29
C PHE A 90 16.38 -1.21 -2.45
N ILE A 91 16.63 -1.63 -3.70
CA ILE A 91 15.95 -1.05 -4.87
C ILE A 91 14.42 -1.24 -4.76
N PHE A 92 13.95 -2.44 -4.38
CA PHE A 92 12.52 -2.67 -4.19
C PHE A 92 11.92 -1.87 -3.04
N ILE A 93 12.66 -1.65 -1.96
CA ILE A 93 12.27 -0.76 -0.86
C ILE A 93 12.05 0.67 -1.38
N VAL A 94 13.00 1.21 -2.15
CA VAL A 94 12.90 2.58 -2.71
C VAL A 94 11.73 2.69 -3.69
N ILE A 95 11.57 1.75 -4.61
CA ILE A 95 10.45 1.76 -5.57
C ILE A 95 9.12 1.64 -4.83
N GLY A 96 9.02 0.73 -3.85
CA GLY A 96 7.83 0.56 -3.03
C GLY A 96 7.45 1.83 -2.27
N PHE A 97 8.44 2.50 -1.67
CA PHE A 97 8.26 3.79 -1.01
C PHE A 97 7.70 4.85 -1.96
N ILE A 98 8.30 5.02 -3.14
CA ILE A 98 7.87 6.03 -4.14
C ILE A 98 6.44 5.72 -4.63
N GLN A 99 6.13 4.45 -4.85
CA GLN A 99 4.80 4.03 -5.32
C GLN A 99 3.74 4.26 -4.25
N ALA A 100 4.04 3.99 -2.97
CA ALA A 100 3.15 4.30 -1.86
C ALA A 100 2.92 5.82 -1.72
N MET A 101 3.97 6.64 -1.81
CA MET A 101 3.87 8.11 -1.83
C MET A 101 3.01 8.62 -2.99
N SER A 102 3.07 7.92 -4.13
CA SER A 102 2.27 8.22 -5.33
C SER A 102 0.83 7.70 -5.24
N GLY A 103 0.43 7.08 -4.13
CA GLY A 103 -0.91 6.50 -3.94
C GLY A 103 -1.19 5.26 -4.80
N LYS A 104 -0.15 4.58 -5.30
CA LYS A 104 -0.28 3.45 -6.23
C LYS A 104 -0.20 2.13 -5.48
N TRP A 105 -1.15 1.24 -5.76
CA TRP A 105 -1.20 -0.15 -5.28
C TRP A 105 -0.21 -1.06 -6.00
N TRP A 106 1.07 -0.71 -5.94
CA TRP A 106 2.12 -1.43 -6.64
C TRP A 106 2.55 -2.67 -5.88
N LYS A 107 2.55 -3.81 -6.59
CA LYS A 107 3.05 -5.09 -6.08
C LYS A 107 4.51 -5.24 -6.47
N VAL A 108 5.37 -5.36 -5.47
CA VAL A 108 6.78 -5.72 -5.65
C VAL A 108 6.84 -7.11 -6.31
N PRO A 109 7.49 -7.26 -7.48
CA PRO A 109 7.63 -8.56 -8.14
C PRO A 109 8.22 -9.62 -7.20
N GLY A 110 7.63 -10.82 -7.17
CA GLY A 110 8.03 -11.92 -6.28
C GLY A 110 7.62 -11.77 -4.81
N VAL A 111 7.35 -10.55 -4.32
CA VAL A 111 6.95 -10.28 -2.92
C VAL A 111 5.44 -10.11 -2.78
N GLY A 112 4.77 -9.46 -3.75
CA GLY A 112 3.34 -9.15 -3.67
C GLY A 112 2.47 -10.40 -3.49
N GLN A 113 2.83 -11.51 -4.12
CA GLN A 113 2.11 -12.78 -3.99
C GLN A 113 2.26 -13.42 -2.59
N LEU A 114 3.40 -13.20 -1.93
CA LEU A 114 3.61 -13.66 -0.56
C LEU A 114 2.87 -12.76 0.44
N ALA A 115 2.85 -11.45 0.19
CA ALA A 115 2.15 -10.46 1.02
C ALA A 115 0.64 -10.76 1.12
N GLU A 116 0.02 -11.18 0.01
CA GLU A 116 -1.40 -11.53 -0.04
C GLU A 116 -1.79 -12.72 0.85
N LYS A 117 -0.84 -13.63 1.13
CA LYS A 117 -1.08 -14.82 1.97
C LYS A 117 -1.08 -14.50 3.46
N ILE A 118 -0.58 -13.32 3.85
CA ILE A 118 -0.50 -12.92 5.25
C ILE A 118 -1.90 -12.47 5.72
N LYS A 119 -2.55 -13.30 6.56
CA LYS A 119 -3.86 -13.01 7.18
C LYS A 119 -3.69 -12.24 8.49
N ILE A 120 -3.69 -10.91 8.38
CA ILE A 120 -3.72 -9.90 9.47
C ILE A 120 -4.33 -8.60 8.93
#